data_AF-A0A348WVE3-F1
#
_entry.id   AF-A0A348WVE3-F1
#
_cell.length_a   1.000
_cell.length_b   1.000
_cell.length_c   1.000
_cell.angle_alpha   90.00
_cell.angle_beta   90.00
_cell.angle_gamma   90.00
#
_symmetry.space_group_name_H-M   'P 1'
#
loop_
_entity.id
_entity.type
_entity.pdbx_description
1 polymer ?
#
loop_
_entity_poly.entity_id
_entity_poly.type
_entity_poly.pdbx_seq_one_letter_code
_entity_poly.pdbx_strand_id
1 'polypeptide(L)'
;MNNNQEQRTLNNLKKNKPSIVLPIINTVFSVIFLAGSIYCKIAFKEQYALGYFIAFNVLVILFPITSWYNSYFSKKQNIKKIKNYDHETKEIVSYIKRLQSFKGIELNKDYKIKVTYELTDQIIDKTPHYDMEHCSLGLAQTNAIIITMGVGFSGLELKAYNQEVIGLCGVLPRSVWYKKHLKVPTAKRGKIKLEPIGFEFNEKMVVQALKNQDTYYDNKTGWTLIGERKATPLDEVIEIMTDVYVVIRDQELVSLWMKIEPSLAI
;
A
#
# COMPACT_ATOMS: atom_id res chain seq x y z
N MET A 1 4.60 1.59 25.18
CA MET A 1 3.52 1.22 24.23
C MET A 1 3.58 -0.22 23.69
N ASN A 2 4.65 -1.03 23.90
CA ASN A 2 4.81 -2.34 23.25
C ASN A 2 3.88 -3.48 23.73
N ASN A 3 3.70 -3.69 25.04
CA ASN A 3 3.08 -4.93 25.55
C ASN A 3 1.63 -5.15 25.07
N ASN A 4 0.83 -4.09 24.95
CA ASN A 4 -0.57 -4.21 24.54
C ASN A 4 -0.73 -4.53 23.05
N GLN A 5 0.16 -4.03 22.20
CA GLN A 5 0.10 -4.30 20.75
C GLN A 5 0.59 -5.71 20.44
N GLU A 6 1.69 -6.15 21.07
CA GLU A 6 2.19 -7.53 20.93
C GLU A 6 1.15 -8.55 21.42
N GLN A 7 0.49 -8.29 22.55
CA GLN A 7 -0.61 -9.13 23.04
C GLN A 7 -1.80 -9.16 22.08
N ARG A 8 -2.17 -8.01 21.49
CA ARG A 8 -3.24 -7.95 20.46
C ARG A 8 -2.88 -8.75 19.22
N THR A 9 -1.67 -8.60 18.69
CA THR A 9 -1.18 -9.38 17.55
C THR A 9 -1.21 -10.87 17.86
N LEU A 10 -0.70 -11.29 19.02
CA LEU A 10 -0.70 -12.69 19.45
C LEU A 10 -2.13 -13.25 19.56
N ASN A 11 -3.06 -12.51 20.15
CA ASN A 11 -4.46 -12.92 20.28
C ASN A 11 -5.15 -13.04 18.91
N ASN A 12 -4.87 -12.12 17.98
CA ASN A 12 -5.39 -12.17 16.62
C ASN A 12 -4.83 -13.37 15.82
N LEU A 13 -3.54 -13.70 16.00
CA LEU A 13 -2.93 -14.88 15.40
C LEU A 13 -3.54 -16.18 15.95
N LYS A 14 -3.78 -16.25 17.28
CA LYS A 14 -4.46 -17.40 17.91
C LYS A 14 -5.87 -17.59 17.34
N LYS A 15 -6.67 -16.53 17.23
CA LYS A 15 -8.03 -16.59 16.64
C LYS A 15 -8.03 -17.07 15.18
N ASN A 16 -7.02 -16.68 14.41
CA ASN A 16 -6.89 -17.02 13.00
C ASN A 16 -6.07 -18.29 12.73
N LYS A 17 -5.80 -19.14 13.73
CA LYS A 17 -5.11 -20.42 13.50
C LYS A 17 -5.92 -21.29 12.51
N PRO A 18 -5.37 -21.62 11.32
CA PRO A 18 -6.08 -22.42 10.34
C PRO A 18 -6.25 -23.85 10.86
N SER A 19 -7.43 -24.42 10.63
CA SER A 19 -7.75 -25.81 10.98
C SER A 19 -8.13 -26.56 9.71
N ILE A 20 -7.50 -27.71 9.51
CA ILE A 20 -7.72 -28.60 8.35
C ILE A 20 -8.68 -29.75 8.73
N VAL A 21 -8.75 -30.11 10.01
CA VAL A 21 -9.49 -31.29 10.48
C VAL A 21 -10.99 -31.20 10.17
N LEU A 22 -11.63 -30.09 10.52
CA LEU A 22 -13.07 -29.91 10.31
C LEU A 22 -13.47 -29.89 8.81
N PRO A 23 -12.76 -29.18 7.92
CA PRO A 23 -13.00 -29.28 6.47
C PRO A 23 -12.87 -30.68 5.90
N ILE A 24 -11.87 -31.47 6.33
CA ILE A 24 -11.70 -32.86 5.91
C ILE A 24 -12.90 -33.69 6.34
N ILE A 25 -13.30 -33.62 7.60
CA ILE A 25 -14.47 -34.34 8.13
C ILE A 25 -15.72 -33.99 7.32
N ASN A 26 -15.97 -32.69 7.08
CA ASN A 26 -17.10 -32.24 6.28
C ASN A 26 -17.04 -32.74 4.83
N THR A 27 -15.85 -32.83 4.25
CA THR A 27 -15.65 -33.37 2.89
C THR A 27 -16.01 -34.86 2.85
N VAL A 28 -15.58 -35.65 3.83
CA VAL A 28 -15.92 -37.08 3.94
C VAL A 28 -17.43 -37.27 4.07
N PHE A 29 -18.10 -36.54 4.96
CA PHE A 29 -19.56 -36.60 5.07
C PHE A 29 -20.26 -36.20 3.78
N SER A 30 -19.75 -35.17 3.09
CA SER A 30 -20.35 -34.73 1.83
C SER A 30 -20.27 -35.81 0.76
N VAL A 31 -19.15 -36.53 0.66
CA VAL A 31 -19.02 -37.68 -0.26
C VAL A 31 -20.01 -38.79 0.09
N ILE A 32 -20.17 -39.10 1.37
CA ILE A 32 -21.15 -40.10 1.84
C ILE A 32 -22.58 -39.69 1.47
N PHE A 33 -22.97 -38.43 1.74
CA PHE A 33 -24.30 -37.93 1.39
C PHE A 33 -24.54 -37.88 -0.11
N LEU A 34 -23.52 -37.57 -0.92
CA LEU A 34 -23.61 -37.55 -2.37
C LEU A 34 -23.83 -38.97 -2.92
N ALA A 35 -23.06 -39.96 -2.42
CA ALA A 35 -23.24 -41.37 -2.78
C ALA A 35 -24.63 -41.88 -2.37
N GLY A 36 -25.10 -41.55 -1.17
CA GLY A 36 -26.44 -41.88 -0.70
C GLY A 36 -27.54 -41.24 -1.55
N SER A 37 -27.39 -39.97 -1.93
CA SER A 37 -28.31 -39.26 -2.83
C SER A 37 -28.42 -39.93 -4.19
N ILE A 38 -27.28 -40.30 -4.79
CA ILE A 38 -27.22 -41.02 -6.07
C ILE A 38 -27.94 -42.37 -5.95
N TYR A 39 -27.64 -43.13 -4.89
CA TYR A 39 -28.31 -44.41 -4.63
C TYR A 39 -29.84 -44.23 -4.51
N CYS A 40 -30.31 -43.26 -3.73
CA CYS A 40 -31.73 -42.97 -3.58
C CYS A 40 -32.38 -42.61 -4.92
N LYS A 41 -31.71 -41.83 -5.78
CA LYS A 41 -32.25 -41.52 -7.11
C LYS A 41 -32.39 -42.77 -7.99
N ILE A 42 -31.43 -43.71 -7.90
CA ILE A 42 -31.46 -44.97 -8.64
C ILE A 42 -32.56 -45.91 -8.10
N ALA A 43 -32.69 -46.02 -6.77
CA ALA A 43 -33.62 -46.94 -6.13
C ALA A 43 -35.09 -46.51 -6.23
N PHE A 44 -35.38 -45.20 -6.14
CA PHE A 44 -36.76 -44.67 -6.05
C PHE A 44 -37.24 -43.95 -7.32
N LYS A 45 -36.44 -43.92 -8.40
CA LYS A 45 -36.69 -43.40 -9.76
C LYS A 45 -37.74 -42.28 -9.89
N GLU A 46 -39.03 -42.64 -9.95
CA GLU A 46 -40.18 -41.77 -10.21
C GLU A 46 -40.66 -40.97 -8.99
N GLN A 47 -40.46 -41.48 -7.77
CA GLN A 47 -40.87 -40.78 -6.53
C GLN A 47 -39.88 -39.67 -6.13
N TYR A 48 -38.66 -39.69 -6.66
CA TYR A 48 -37.61 -38.73 -6.32
C TYR A 48 -37.52 -37.60 -7.36
N ALA A 49 -38.18 -36.47 -7.08
CA ALA A 49 -38.23 -35.35 -8.02
C ALA A 49 -36.82 -34.82 -8.37
N LEU A 50 -36.58 -34.60 -9.65
CA LEU A 50 -35.27 -34.19 -10.18
C LEU A 50 -34.78 -32.86 -9.57
N GLY A 51 -35.68 -31.90 -9.34
CA GLY A 51 -35.35 -30.62 -8.73
C GLY A 51 -34.77 -30.77 -7.33
N TYR A 52 -35.35 -31.63 -6.48
CA TYR A 52 -34.84 -31.88 -5.13
C TYR A 52 -33.49 -32.59 -5.14
N PHE A 53 -33.27 -33.53 -6.08
CA PHE A 53 -31.97 -34.16 -6.28
C PHE A 53 -30.87 -33.14 -6.60
N ILE A 54 -31.12 -32.25 -7.56
CA ILE A 54 -30.14 -31.24 -7.97
C ILE A 54 -29.86 -30.28 -6.81
N ALA A 55 -30.91 -29.74 -6.18
CA ALA A 55 -30.78 -28.80 -5.07
C ALA A 55 -30.00 -29.41 -3.88
N PHE A 56 -30.29 -30.66 -3.51
CA PHE A 56 -29.58 -31.34 -2.44
C PHE A 56 -28.09 -31.52 -2.75
N ASN A 57 -27.74 -32.01 -3.95
CA ASN A 57 -26.34 -32.20 -4.32
C ASN A 57 -25.55 -30.88 -4.38
N VAL A 58 -26.17 -29.78 -4.84
CA VAL A 58 -25.55 -28.45 -4.79
C VAL A 58 -25.23 -28.04 -3.35
N LEU A 59 -26.16 -28.23 -2.41
CA LEU A 59 -25.93 -27.92 -0.99
C LEU A 59 -24.82 -28.79 -0.39
N VAL A 60 -24.80 -30.09 -0.72
CA VAL A 60 -23.77 -31.04 -0.29
C VAL A 60 -22.38 -30.65 -0.81
N ILE A 61 -22.28 -30.07 -2.01
CA ILE A 61 -21.01 -29.59 -2.57
C ILE A 61 -20.58 -28.25 -1.97
N LEU A 62 -21.53 -27.32 -1.73
CA LEU A 62 -21.22 -26.01 -1.16
C LEU A 62 -20.78 -26.10 0.31
N PHE A 63 -21.30 -27.07 1.07
CA PHE A 63 -20.96 -27.27 2.47
C PHE A 63 -19.45 -27.50 2.74
N PRO A 64 -18.74 -28.43 2.08
CA PRO A 64 -17.31 -28.61 2.27
C PRO A 64 -16.51 -27.43 1.73
N ILE A 65 -16.92 -26.81 0.62
CA ILE A 65 -16.26 -25.62 0.05
C ILE A 65 -16.27 -24.47 1.06
N THR A 66 -17.43 -24.17 1.65
CA THR A 66 -17.56 -23.11 2.67
C THR A 66 -16.78 -23.44 3.94
N SER A 67 -16.75 -24.72 4.35
CA SER A 67 -15.94 -25.17 5.49
C SER A 67 -14.44 -24.98 5.25
N TRP A 68 -13.93 -25.38 4.08
CA TRP A 68 -12.54 -25.16 3.67
C TRP A 68 -12.19 -23.68 3.62
N TYR A 69 -13.06 -22.85 3.04
CA TYR A 69 -12.85 -21.42 2.95
C TYR A 69 -12.76 -20.77 4.33
N ASN A 70 -13.74 -21.02 5.21
CA ASN A 70 -13.82 -20.36 6.52
C ASN A 70 -12.80 -20.90 7.53
N SER A 71 -12.54 -22.20 7.55
CA SER A 71 -11.67 -22.82 8.56
C SER A 71 -10.20 -22.75 8.20
N TYR A 72 -9.87 -22.72 6.90
CA TYR A 72 -8.50 -22.83 6.42
C TYR A 72 -8.07 -21.63 5.57
N PHE A 73 -8.66 -21.43 4.39
CA PHE A 73 -8.13 -20.44 3.42
C PHE A 73 -8.22 -19.00 3.92
N SER A 74 -9.40 -18.59 4.42
CA SER A 74 -9.62 -17.26 4.98
C SER A 74 -8.70 -17.00 6.17
N LYS A 75 -8.58 -17.97 7.08
CA LYS A 75 -7.68 -17.90 8.24
C LYS A 75 -6.20 -17.77 7.84
N LYS A 76 -5.75 -18.57 6.87
CA LYS A 76 -4.39 -18.51 6.33
C LYS A 76 -4.09 -17.15 5.71
N GLN A 77 -5.02 -16.60 4.94
CA GLN A 77 -4.90 -15.26 4.37
C GLN A 77 -4.86 -14.17 5.46
N ASN A 78 -5.70 -14.27 6.48
CA ASN A 78 -5.72 -13.33 7.61
C ASN A 78 -4.43 -13.36 8.42
N ILE A 79 -3.84 -14.54 8.67
CA ILE A 79 -2.52 -14.63 9.32
C ILE A 79 -1.47 -13.90 8.49
N LYS A 80 -1.45 -14.10 7.16
CA LYS A 80 -0.50 -13.41 6.28
C LYS A 80 -0.67 -11.89 6.39
N LYS A 81 -1.91 -11.39 6.34
CA LYS A 81 -2.22 -9.97 6.53
C LYS A 81 -1.72 -9.45 7.89
N ILE A 82 -2.06 -10.14 8.98
CA ILE A 82 -1.64 -9.75 10.35
C ILE A 82 -0.11 -9.64 10.45
N LYS A 83 0.62 -10.64 9.92
CA LYS A 83 2.08 -10.63 9.92
C LYS A 83 2.66 -9.47 9.10
N ASN A 84 2.08 -9.19 7.93
CA ASN A 84 2.51 -8.07 7.11
C ASN A 84 2.27 -6.72 7.80
N TYR A 85 1.10 -6.53 8.43
CA TYR A 85 0.81 -5.32 9.21
C TYR A 85 1.78 -5.16 10.39
N ASP A 86 2.07 -6.23 11.13
CA ASP A 86 3.01 -6.20 12.24
C ASP A 86 4.43 -5.83 11.78
N HIS A 87 4.87 -6.41 10.66
CA HIS A 87 6.14 -6.09 10.01
C HIS A 87 6.22 -4.63 9.57
N GLU A 88 5.26 -4.16 8.78
CA GLU A 88 5.22 -2.77 8.32
C GLU A 88 5.17 -1.77 9.49
N THR A 89 4.45 -2.10 10.56
CA THR A 89 4.41 -1.24 11.75
C THR A 89 5.76 -1.14 12.43
N LYS A 90 6.53 -2.24 12.50
CA LYS A 90 7.89 -2.24 13.04
C LYS A 90 8.84 -1.39 12.20
N GLU A 91 8.76 -1.48 10.87
CA GLU A 91 9.57 -0.67 9.97
C GLU A 91 9.23 0.83 10.10
N ILE A 92 7.94 1.20 10.19
CA ILE A 92 7.52 2.58 10.44
C ILE A 92 8.08 3.08 11.78
N VAL A 93 7.94 2.31 12.87
CA VAL A 93 8.46 2.71 14.19
C VAL A 93 9.98 2.82 14.18
N SER A 94 10.68 1.90 13.51
CA SER A 94 12.13 1.94 13.31
C SER A 94 12.56 3.22 12.58
N TYR A 95 11.85 3.58 11.52
CA TYR A 95 12.12 4.79 10.75
C TYR A 95 11.85 6.07 11.55
N ILE A 96 10.73 6.15 12.26
CA ILE A 96 10.42 7.28 13.15
C ILE A 96 11.50 7.46 14.22
N LYS A 97 12.02 6.37 14.81
CA LYS A 97 13.13 6.45 15.77
C LYS A 97 14.38 7.08 15.17
N ARG A 98 14.70 6.79 13.91
CA ARG A 98 15.83 7.44 13.22
C ARG A 98 15.60 8.94 13.02
N LEU A 99 14.36 9.31 12.73
CA LEU A 99 13.95 10.71 12.55
C LEU A 99 13.76 11.48 13.87
N GLN A 100 13.93 10.87 15.05
CA GLN A 100 13.80 11.58 16.34
C GLN A 100 14.76 12.78 16.48
N SER A 101 15.90 12.73 15.80
CA SER A 101 16.86 13.83 15.79
C SER A 101 16.51 14.94 14.79
N PHE A 102 15.47 14.75 13.98
CA PHE A 102 15.04 15.71 12.97
C PHE A 102 14.00 16.67 13.55
N LYS A 103 14.09 17.94 13.16
CA LYS A 103 13.06 18.94 13.44
C LYS A 103 11.84 18.68 12.55
N GLY A 104 10.69 18.40 13.17
CA GLY A 104 9.42 18.23 12.46
C GLY A 104 8.73 19.58 12.21
N ILE A 105 8.26 19.81 10.98
CA ILE A 105 7.39 20.92 10.59
C ILE A 105 6.13 20.35 9.95
N GLU A 106 4.97 20.76 10.44
CA GLU A 106 3.67 20.46 9.82
C GLU A 106 3.19 21.69 9.05
N LEU A 107 2.85 21.51 7.78
CA LEU A 107 2.34 22.60 6.94
C LEU A 107 0.93 23.01 7.39
N ASN A 108 0.69 24.31 7.43
CA ASN A 108 -0.57 24.91 7.85
C ASN A 108 -0.78 26.27 7.15
N LYS A 109 -1.61 27.16 7.70
CA LYS A 109 -1.85 28.48 7.12
C LYS A 109 -0.60 29.38 7.12
N ASP A 110 0.24 29.25 8.15
CA ASP A 110 1.42 30.07 8.40
C ASP A 110 2.68 29.44 7.82
N TYR A 111 2.75 28.10 7.76
CA TYR A 111 3.86 27.33 7.22
C TYR A 111 3.47 26.65 5.91
N LYS A 112 4.07 27.08 4.80
CA LYS A 112 3.80 26.54 3.47
C LYS A 112 5.09 26.20 2.73
N ILE A 113 4.98 25.36 1.70
CA ILE A 113 6.06 25.16 0.73
C ILE A 113 5.54 25.61 -0.62
N LYS A 114 6.25 26.53 -1.24
CA LYS A 114 6.08 26.92 -2.63
C LYS A 114 6.96 26.05 -3.52
N VAL A 115 6.38 25.50 -4.58
CA VAL A 115 7.04 24.67 -5.56
C VAL A 115 7.16 25.44 -6.87
N THR A 116 8.38 25.61 -7.33
CA THR A 116 8.70 26.17 -8.65
C THR A 116 9.44 25.12 -9.47
N TYR A 117 9.50 25.29 -10.79
CA TYR A 117 10.14 24.34 -11.67
C TYR A 117 10.89 25.02 -12.81
N GLU A 118 11.86 24.31 -13.36
CA GLU A 118 12.62 24.68 -14.54
C GLU A 118 12.61 23.50 -15.52
N LEU A 119 12.21 23.74 -16.76
CA LEU A 119 12.20 22.70 -17.79
C LEU A 119 13.61 22.47 -18.31
N THR A 120 14.06 21.22 -18.24
CA THR A 120 15.39 20.81 -18.65
C THR A 120 15.42 19.31 -18.86
N ASP A 121 16.24 18.85 -19.81
CA ASP A 121 16.46 17.41 -20.02
C ASP A 121 17.36 16.79 -18.94
N GLN A 122 18.05 17.62 -18.14
CA GLN A 122 18.90 17.19 -17.04
C GLN A 122 18.09 16.91 -15.77
N ILE A 123 17.62 15.67 -15.64
CA ILE A 123 16.93 15.17 -14.45
C ILE A 123 17.87 14.32 -13.58
N ILE A 124 17.41 13.88 -12.41
CA ILE A 124 18.18 13.01 -11.53
C ILE A 124 18.37 11.65 -12.23
N ASP A 125 19.63 11.28 -12.49
CA ASP A 125 19.99 10.00 -13.13
C ASP A 125 19.98 8.84 -12.12
N LYS A 126 18.77 8.51 -11.66
CA LYS A 126 18.47 7.36 -10.80
C LYS A 126 17.10 6.80 -11.17
N THR A 127 16.91 5.53 -10.90
CA THR A 127 15.59 4.90 -10.95
C THR A 127 15.07 4.68 -9.52
N PRO A 128 13.78 4.90 -9.25
CA PRO A 128 13.18 4.56 -7.97
C PRO A 128 13.33 3.06 -7.69
N HIS A 129 13.73 2.72 -6.47
CA HIS A 129 13.80 1.34 -5.98
C HIS A 129 13.00 1.23 -4.69
N TYR A 130 12.19 0.18 -4.58
CA TYR A 130 11.43 -0.11 -3.38
C TYR A 130 11.94 -1.37 -2.72
N ASP A 131 12.44 -1.19 -1.51
CA ASP A 131 12.89 -2.27 -0.66
C ASP A 131 11.67 -2.94 -0.02
N MET A 132 11.37 -4.17 -0.45
CA MET A 132 10.26 -4.96 0.09
C MET A 132 10.48 -5.38 1.54
N GLU A 133 11.73 -5.56 1.97
CA GLU A 133 12.06 -5.96 3.33
C GLU A 133 11.84 -4.80 4.29
N HIS A 134 12.34 -3.61 3.94
CA HIS A 134 12.20 -2.41 4.78
C HIS A 134 10.96 -1.57 4.49
N CYS A 135 10.14 -1.99 3.53
CA CYS A 135 8.97 -1.26 3.05
C CYS A 135 9.28 0.21 2.73
N SER A 136 10.40 0.48 2.07
CA SER A 136 10.96 1.83 1.95
C SER A 136 11.48 2.15 0.55
N LEU A 137 11.55 3.45 0.26
CA LEU A 137 12.24 4.00 -0.92
C LEU A 137 13.71 4.31 -0.61
N GLY A 138 14.26 3.72 0.46
CA GLY A 138 15.59 4.01 0.98
C GLY A 138 15.58 4.97 2.16
N LEU A 139 16.78 5.19 2.69
CA LEU A 139 17.03 6.01 3.87
C LEU A 139 17.55 7.38 3.44
N ALA A 140 17.03 8.43 4.06
CA ALA A 140 17.53 9.78 3.86
C ALA A 140 18.96 9.92 4.42
N GLN A 141 19.76 10.76 3.77
CA GLN A 141 21.06 11.18 4.25
C GLN A 141 20.94 11.95 5.56
N THR A 142 21.98 11.88 6.39
CA THR A 142 21.98 12.43 7.76
C THR A 142 21.76 13.94 7.83
N ASN A 143 22.06 14.67 6.75
CA ASN A 143 21.93 16.13 6.67
C ASN A 143 20.84 16.55 5.68
N ALA A 144 19.94 15.64 5.29
CA ALA A 144 18.88 15.92 4.33
C ALA A 144 17.70 16.66 4.98
N ILE A 145 16.91 17.30 4.12
CA ILE A 145 15.54 17.72 4.40
C ILE A 145 14.63 16.72 3.72
N ILE A 146 13.62 16.25 4.45
CA ILE A 146 12.68 15.24 3.96
C ILE A 146 11.31 15.89 3.83
N ILE A 147 10.77 15.91 2.61
CA ILE A 147 9.38 16.29 2.37
C ILE A 147 8.57 15.00 2.30
N THR A 148 7.93 14.65 3.42
CA THR A 148 7.10 13.45 3.51
C THR A 148 5.71 13.71 2.94
N MET A 149 5.10 12.69 2.34
CA MET A 149 3.81 12.78 1.68
C MET A 149 2.92 11.61 2.05
N GLY A 150 1.65 11.90 2.34
CA GLY A 150 0.66 10.89 2.70
C GLY A 150 0.93 10.25 4.07
N VAL A 151 0.36 9.07 4.26
CA VAL A 151 0.43 8.31 5.52
C VAL A 151 1.76 7.54 5.66
N GLY A 152 2.40 7.21 4.55
CA GLY A 152 3.78 6.74 4.54
C GLY A 152 4.71 7.92 4.77
N PHE A 153 5.71 7.80 5.63
CA PHE A 153 6.74 8.84 5.83
C PHE A 153 7.71 8.89 4.64
N SER A 154 7.22 8.68 3.42
CA SER A 154 7.94 8.65 2.17
C SER A 154 7.72 9.94 1.39
N GLY A 155 8.71 10.36 0.63
CA GLY A 155 8.56 11.48 -0.28
C GLY A 155 9.89 11.92 -0.84
N LEU A 156 10.08 13.24 -0.98
CA LEU A 156 11.26 13.83 -1.62
C LEU A 156 12.38 14.04 -0.60
N GLU A 157 13.60 13.72 -1.03
CA GLU A 157 14.83 14.02 -0.30
C GLU A 157 15.51 15.25 -0.92
N LEU A 158 15.83 16.23 -0.09
CA LEU A 158 16.52 17.45 -0.48
C LEU A 158 17.86 17.58 0.23
N LYS A 159 18.83 18.16 -0.47
CA LYS A 159 20.06 18.66 0.14
C LYS A 159 19.78 19.93 0.94
N ALA A 160 20.22 20.00 2.20
CA ALA A 160 19.96 21.17 3.02
C ALA A 160 20.61 22.46 2.50
N TYR A 161 21.82 22.39 1.94
CA TYR A 161 22.61 23.58 1.59
C TYR A 161 22.12 24.30 0.31
N ASN A 162 21.59 23.57 -0.67
CA ASN A 162 21.11 24.14 -1.94
C ASN A 162 19.64 23.81 -2.25
N GLN A 163 18.96 23.05 -1.37
CA GLN A 163 17.54 22.73 -1.46
C GLN A 163 17.17 21.96 -2.75
N GLU A 164 18.15 21.36 -3.41
CA GLU A 164 17.93 20.52 -4.58
C GLU A 164 17.38 19.17 -4.18
N VAL A 165 16.39 18.70 -4.94
CA VAL A 165 15.89 17.33 -4.83
C VAL A 165 16.96 16.36 -5.35
N ILE A 166 17.25 15.32 -4.58
CA ILE A 166 18.29 14.32 -4.90
C ILE A 166 17.76 12.89 -5.04
N GLY A 167 16.49 12.68 -4.72
CA GLY A 167 15.83 11.40 -4.86
C GLY A 167 14.56 11.27 -4.02
N LEU A 168 14.16 10.02 -3.84
CA LEU A 168 13.07 9.62 -2.96
C LEU A 168 13.65 8.95 -1.71
N CYS A 169 12.94 9.06 -0.60
CA CYS A 169 13.29 8.33 0.61
C CYS A 169 12.05 8.05 1.47
N GLY A 170 12.23 7.21 2.48
CA GLY A 170 11.26 6.99 3.54
C GLY A 170 10.37 5.77 3.37
N VAL A 171 9.60 5.48 4.41
CA VAL A 171 8.80 4.25 4.51
C VAL A 171 7.45 4.44 3.82
N LEU A 172 7.13 3.52 2.92
CA LEU A 172 5.91 3.49 2.11
C LEU A 172 5.21 2.13 2.31
N PRO A 173 4.43 1.96 3.39
CA PRO A 173 3.83 0.67 3.75
C PRO A 173 2.76 0.25 2.75
N ARG A 174 2.78 -0.99 2.28
CA ARG A 174 1.88 -1.46 1.20
C ARG A 174 0.47 -1.70 1.66
N SER A 175 0.30 -1.92 2.95
CA SER A 175 -1.02 -2.22 3.50
C SER A 175 -2.00 -1.04 3.48
N VAL A 176 -1.52 0.17 3.22
CA VAL A 176 -2.34 1.39 3.02
C VAL A 176 -2.50 1.76 1.54
N TRP A 177 -2.01 0.95 0.60
CA TRP A 177 -2.13 1.24 -0.83
C TRP A 177 -3.50 0.83 -1.37
N TYR A 178 -4.20 1.77 -2.00
CA TYR A 178 -5.45 1.51 -2.70
C TYR A 178 -5.19 1.01 -4.12
N LYS A 179 -5.55 -0.26 -4.37
CA LYS A 179 -5.44 -0.86 -5.72
C LYS A 179 -6.39 -0.16 -6.69
N LYS A 180 -5.85 0.53 -7.69
CA LYS A 180 -6.62 1.24 -8.72
C LYS A 180 -5.87 1.22 -10.04
N HIS A 181 -6.61 1.23 -11.15
CA HIS A 181 -6.02 1.54 -12.43
C HIS A 181 -5.66 3.03 -12.47
N LEU A 182 -4.40 3.32 -12.80
CA LEU A 182 -3.87 4.68 -12.81
C LEU A 182 -3.67 5.16 -14.24
N LYS A 183 -4.28 6.29 -14.57
CA LYS A 183 -4.02 7.01 -15.83
C LYS A 183 -2.86 7.97 -15.57
N VAL A 184 -1.67 7.51 -15.91
CA VAL A 184 -0.42 8.26 -15.71
C VAL A 184 -0.47 9.56 -16.52
N PRO A 185 -0.18 10.72 -15.91
CA PRO A 185 -0.14 11.99 -16.64
C PRO A 185 1.07 12.06 -17.57
N THR A 186 0.97 12.89 -18.62
CA THR A 186 2.11 13.19 -19.49
C THR A 186 3.00 14.21 -18.80
N ALA A 187 4.26 13.85 -18.56
CA ALA A 187 5.22 14.70 -17.88
C ALA A 187 6.18 15.39 -18.86
N LYS A 188 6.68 16.56 -18.46
CA LYS A 188 7.84 17.22 -19.09
C LYS A 188 9.04 17.10 -18.17
N ARG A 189 10.23 16.90 -18.72
CA ARG A 189 11.45 16.82 -17.92
C ARG A 189 11.81 18.16 -17.31
N GLY A 190 12.25 18.13 -16.07
CA GLY A 190 12.67 19.35 -15.38
C GLY A 190 13.18 19.12 -13.98
N LYS A 191 13.58 20.23 -13.36
CA LYS A 191 13.95 20.29 -11.95
C LYS A 191 12.87 21.04 -11.20
N ILE A 192 12.68 20.69 -9.93
CA ILE A 192 11.81 21.45 -9.03
C ILE A 192 12.65 22.08 -7.94
N LYS A 193 12.21 23.24 -7.48
CA LYS A 193 12.76 23.94 -6.33
C LYS A 193 11.64 24.19 -5.32
N LEU A 194 11.95 23.90 -4.07
CA LEU A 194 11.03 24.03 -2.95
C LEU A 194 11.48 25.22 -2.11
N GLU A 195 10.56 26.14 -1.82
CA GLU A 195 10.82 27.36 -1.06
C GLU A 195 9.90 27.37 0.17
N PRO A 196 10.46 27.40 1.39
CA PRO A 196 9.67 27.43 2.60
C PRO A 196 9.11 28.84 2.84
N ILE A 197 7.86 28.93 3.26
CA ILE A 197 7.17 30.18 3.62
C ILE A 197 6.80 30.08 5.09
N GLY A 198 7.23 31.08 5.88
CA GLY A 198 6.98 31.14 7.33
C GLY A 198 7.95 30.29 8.17
N PHE A 199 8.89 29.59 7.54
CA PHE A 199 9.99 28.89 8.21
C PHE A 199 11.22 28.82 7.30
N GLU A 200 12.35 28.38 7.85
CA GLU A 200 13.59 28.19 7.10
C GLU A 200 13.98 26.72 7.06
N PHE A 201 14.41 26.29 5.89
CA PHE A 201 15.00 24.98 5.70
C PHE A 201 16.35 24.89 6.42
N ASN A 202 16.52 23.81 7.18
CA ASN A 202 17.74 23.50 7.92
C ASN A 202 18.04 22.00 7.80
N GLU A 203 19.30 21.63 8.04
CA GLU A 203 19.68 20.21 8.12
C GLU A 203 18.81 19.45 9.13
N LYS A 204 18.58 18.17 8.86
CA LYS A 204 17.77 17.29 9.72
C LYS A 204 16.36 17.85 9.94
N MET A 205 15.66 18.14 8.86
CA MET A 205 14.28 18.59 8.92
C MET A 205 13.35 17.61 8.23
N VAL A 206 12.19 17.35 8.83
CA VAL A 206 11.09 16.60 8.22
C VAL A 206 9.93 17.56 8.07
N VAL A 207 9.52 17.84 6.84
CA VAL A 207 8.33 18.61 6.55
C VAL A 207 7.23 17.67 6.08
N GLN A 208 6.10 17.69 6.77
CA GLN A 208 4.96 16.85 6.44
C GLN A 208 4.05 17.57 5.43
N ALA A 209 4.25 17.25 4.16
CA ALA A 209 3.36 17.65 3.08
C ALA A 209 2.27 16.59 2.88
N LEU A 210 1.09 16.98 2.36
CA LEU A 210 0.04 16.04 1.94
C LEU A 210 -0.33 14.95 2.98
N LYS A 211 -0.26 15.25 4.28
CA LYS A 211 -0.46 14.31 5.40
C LYS A 211 -1.69 13.40 5.27
N ASN A 212 -2.78 13.97 4.76
CA ASN A 212 -4.08 13.31 4.69
C ASN A 212 -4.37 12.69 3.32
N GLN A 213 -3.37 12.63 2.42
CA GLN A 213 -3.54 12.07 1.10
C GLN A 213 -3.30 10.56 1.09
N ASP A 214 -4.12 9.88 0.31
CA ASP A 214 -4.04 8.45 0.10
C ASP A 214 -2.89 8.06 -0.84
N THR A 215 -2.46 6.80 -0.71
CA THR A 215 -1.56 6.16 -1.67
C THR A 215 -2.34 5.22 -2.59
N TYR A 216 -2.21 5.40 -3.90
CA TYR A 216 -2.82 4.54 -4.90
C TYR A 216 -1.75 3.74 -5.64
N TYR A 217 -2.08 2.52 -6.04
CA TYR A 217 -1.15 1.62 -6.73
C TYR A 217 -1.84 0.84 -7.84
N ASP A 218 -1.23 0.85 -9.03
CA ASP A 218 -1.63 0.02 -10.16
C ASP A 218 -0.77 -1.24 -10.22
N ASN A 219 -1.37 -2.36 -9.81
CA ASN A 219 -0.69 -3.65 -9.73
C ASN A 219 -0.20 -4.20 -11.08
N LYS A 220 -0.75 -3.72 -12.20
CA LYS A 220 -0.35 -4.16 -13.54
C LYS A 220 0.90 -3.42 -14.03
N THR A 221 0.95 -2.12 -13.78
CA THR A 221 1.99 -1.24 -14.37
C THR A 221 3.10 -0.90 -13.39
N GLY A 222 2.86 -1.08 -12.09
CA GLY A 222 3.79 -0.73 -11.03
C GLY A 222 3.78 0.76 -10.67
N TRP A 223 2.90 1.56 -11.27
CA TRP A 223 2.74 2.97 -10.91
C TRP A 223 2.12 3.11 -9.52
N THR A 224 2.74 3.96 -8.72
CA THR A 224 2.33 4.35 -7.37
C THR A 224 2.16 5.86 -7.32
N LEU A 225 1.14 6.30 -6.61
CA LEU A 225 0.77 7.70 -6.47
C LEU A 225 0.50 8.05 -5.02
N ILE A 226 1.03 9.16 -4.54
CA ILE A 226 0.66 9.77 -3.27
C ILE A 226 0.07 11.15 -3.57
N GLY A 227 -1.19 11.42 -3.18
CA GLY A 227 -1.86 12.69 -3.50
C GLY A 227 -3.10 12.54 -4.38
N GLU A 228 -3.46 13.64 -5.06
CA GLU A 228 -4.62 13.64 -5.95
C GLU A 228 -4.45 12.73 -7.16
N ARG A 229 -5.46 11.88 -7.41
CA ARG A 229 -5.45 10.88 -8.49
C ARG A 229 -5.59 11.44 -9.90
N LYS A 230 -6.24 12.59 -10.06
CA LYS A 230 -6.56 13.16 -11.36
C LYS A 230 -5.73 14.42 -11.57
N ALA A 231 -4.82 14.36 -12.54
CA ALA A 231 -4.21 15.57 -13.05
C ALA A 231 -5.24 16.35 -13.89
N THR A 232 -5.25 17.67 -13.72
CA THR A 232 -6.07 18.61 -14.50
C THR A 232 -5.22 19.33 -15.56
N PRO A 233 -5.83 19.96 -16.57
CA PRO A 233 -5.07 20.76 -17.55
C PRO A 233 -4.33 21.97 -16.96
N LEU A 234 -4.68 22.38 -15.73
CA LEU A 234 -3.99 23.46 -15.00
C LEU A 234 -2.75 22.95 -14.27
N ASP A 235 -2.54 21.63 -14.23
CA ASP A 235 -1.45 21.03 -13.48
C ASP A 235 -0.20 20.98 -14.33
N GLU A 236 0.91 21.40 -13.73
CA GLU A 236 2.25 21.23 -14.29
C GLU A 236 2.83 19.91 -13.79
N VAL A 237 3.14 19.01 -14.72
CA VAL A 237 3.61 17.66 -14.43
C VAL A 237 5.08 17.56 -14.82
N ILE A 238 5.95 17.51 -13.82
CA ILE A 238 7.40 17.57 -14.00
C ILE A 238 8.02 16.21 -13.67
N GLU A 239 8.69 15.60 -14.65
CA GLU A 239 9.55 14.44 -14.43
C GLU A 239 10.89 14.91 -13.86
N ILE A 240 11.14 14.59 -12.60
CA ILE A 240 12.33 15.05 -11.85
C ILE A 240 13.42 13.97 -11.74
N MET A 241 13.03 12.72 -11.94
CA MET A 241 13.84 11.51 -11.91
C MET A 241 13.12 10.50 -12.81
N THR A 242 13.84 9.58 -13.44
CA THR A 242 13.24 8.62 -14.39
C THR A 242 12.04 7.91 -13.76
N ASP A 243 10.89 8.00 -14.42
CA ASP A 243 9.61 7.44 -13.95
C ASP A 243 9.12 8.00 -12.59
N VAL A 244 9.50 9.23 -12.23
CA VAL A 244 9.03 9.94 -11.03
C VAL A 244 8.56 11.34 -11.37
N TYR A 245 7.26 11.57 -11.20
CA TYR A 245 6.60 12.81 -11.59
C TYR A 245 6.07 13.56 -10.38
N VAL A 246 6.33 14.86 -10.36
CA VAL A 246 5.75 15.78 -9.38
C VAL A 246 4.70 16.62 -10.08
N VAL A 247 3.49 16.61 -9.52
CA VAL A 247 2.36 17.40 -10.03
C VAL A 247 2.24 18.66 -9.18
N ILE A 248 2.26 19.80 -9.85
CA ILE A 248 2.24 21.13 -9.25
C ILE A 248 0.98 21.86 -9.75
N ARG A 249 0.23 22.48 -8.85
CA ARG A 249 -0.91 23.36 -9.19
C ARG A 249 -0.80 24.62 -8.35
N ASP A 250 -0.86 25.78 -8.98
CA ASP A 250 -0.75 27.08 -8.29
C ASP A 250 0.48 27.19 -7.37
N GLN A 251 1.61 26.63 -7.82
CA GLN A 251 2.87 26.55 -7.06
C GLN A 251 2.78 25.71 -5.78
N GLU A 252 1.77 24.87 -5.63
CA GLU A 252 1.64 23.91 -4.53
C GLU A 252 1.83 22.48 -5.04
N LEU A 253 2.38 21.63 -4.17
CA LEU A 253 2.55 20.21 -4.43
C LEU A 253 1.19 19.51 -4.34
N VAL A 254 0.76 18.87 -5.42
CA VAL A 254 -0.54 18.19 -5.51
C VAL A 254 -0.39 16.68 -5.35
N SER A 255 0.59 16.10 -6.03
CA SER A 255 0.82 14.66 -5.98
C SER A 255 2.22 14.26 -6.44
N LEU A 256 2.66 13.10 -5.97
CA LEU A 256 3.91 12.45 -6.35
C LEU A 256 3.59 11.10 -6.98
N TRP A 257 4.00 10.94 -8.23
CA TRP A 257 3.92 9.70 -8.99
C TRP A 257 5.29 9.07 -9.05
N MET A 258 5.35 7.76 -8.88
CA MET A 258 6.59 7.00 -9.01
C MET A 258 6.26 5.62 -9.56
N LYS A 259 7.05 5.12 -10.49
CA LYS A 259 6.95 3.73 -10.92
C LYS A 259 7.87 2.89 -10.07
N ILE A 260 7.31 1.91 -9.39
CA ILE A 260 8.06 0.97 -8.57
C ILE A 260 8.18 -0.33 -9.36
N GLU A 261 7.42 -1.35 -8.99
CA GLU A 261 7.39 -2.65 -9.63
C GLU A 261 5.94 -3.16 -9.66
N PRO A 262 5.56 -3.96 -10.67
CA PRO A 262 4.25 -4.59 -10.72
C PRO A 262 4.12 -5.70 -9.65
N SER A 263 2.89 -6.13 -9.38
CA SER A 263 2.59 -7.26 -8.48
C SER A 263 3.04 -7.12 -7.02
N LEU A 264 3.18 -5.90 -6.51
CA LEU A 264 3.58 -5.65 -5.12
C LEU A 264 2.42 -5.59 -4.12
N ALA A 265 1.17 -5.51 -4.55
CA ALA A 265 0.05 -5.26 -3.64
C ALA A 265 -0.27 -6.47 -2.74
N ILE A 266 -0.45 -6.21 -1.43
CA ILE A 266 -0.75 -7.23 -0.39
C ILE A 266 -2.21 -7.73 -0.46
#